data_AF-A0AAU2AXJ4-F1
#
_entry.id   AF-A0AAU2AXJ4-F1
#
_cell.length_a   1.000
_cell.length_b   1.000
_cell.length_c   1.000
_cell.angle_alpha   90.00
_cell.angle_beta   90.00
_cell.angle_gamma   90.00
#
_symmetry.space_group_name_H-M   'P 1'
#
loop_
_entity.id
_entity.type
_entity.pdbx_description
1 polymer ?
#
loop_
_entity_poly.entity_id
_entity_poly.type
_entity_poly.pdbx_seq_one_letter_code
_entity_poly.pdbx_strand_id
1 'polypeptide(L)'
;MSRKVSLSQQRVADGPFGPIQINYDRWPSVVARVHGVGIPAVTVVPDRDHGSMNVNGHHVPTNRNSRGGWDPRRRSRTRTALLGDRSYELRPTALRRAELRRNGVLIAHARGTLRSYSPGRSIPGLDARVTWSQGVDPTDVAIGQAMVFGFGAGAPGALLGILLFWVDNSGPN
;
A
#
# COMPACT_ATOMS: atom_id res chain seq x y z
N MET A 1 -7.79 11.21 -26.01
CA MET A 1 -8.36 12.14 -25.01
C MET A 1 -7.52 12.09 -23.74
N SER A 2 -6.84 13.18 -23.38
CA SER A 2 -6.09 13.27 -22.12
C SER A 2 -7.01 13.80 -21.02
N ARG A 3 -7.31 12.98 -20.02
CA ARG A 3 -8.20 13.35 -18.89
C ARG A 3 -7.37 14.06 -17.83
N LYS A 4 -7.59 15.36 -17.63
CA LYS A 4 -7.00 16.10 -16.50
C LYS A 4 -7.66 15.63 -15.20
N VAL A 5 -6.88 15.06 -14.29
CA VAL A 5 -7.32 14.66 -12.94
C VAL A 5 -6.93 15.76 -11.96
N SER A 6 -7.87 16.24 -11.15
CA SER A 6 -7.64 17.29 -10.15
C SER A 6 -7.44 16.67 -8.77
N LEU A 7 -6.23 16.75 -8.21
CA LEU A 7 -5.93 16.23 -6.88
C LEU A 7 -6.38 17.25 -5.82
N SER A 8 -7.62 17.11 -5.35
CA SER A 8 -8.27 18.09 -4.48
C SER A 8 -7.93 17.96 -2.99
N GLN A 9 -7.30 16.85 -2.59
CA GLN A 9 -6.99 16.57 -1.20
C GLN A 9 -5.51 16.36 -0.99
N GLN A 10 -5.02 16.79 0.17
CA GLN A 10 -3.62 16.68 0.55
C GLN A 10 -3.49 16.06 1.94
N ARG A 11 -2.46 15.24 2.09
CA ARG A 11 -1.99 14.72 3.37
C ARG A 11 -0.48 14.85 3.44
N VAL A 12 0.04 15.09 4.64
CA VAL A 12 1.47 15.11 4.92
C VAL A 12 1.79 13.92 5.83
N ALA A 13 2.88 13.23 5.54
CA ALA A 13 3.45 12.18 6.38
C ALA A 13 4.91 12.50 6.68
N ASP A 14 5.40 12.08 7.85
CA ASP A 14 6.80 12.24 8.21
C ASP A 14 7.67 11.28 7.39
N GLY A 15 8.78 11.79 6.86
CA GLY A 15 9.78 11.03 6.12
C GLY A 15 11.20 11.35 6.58
N PRO A 16 12.17 10.47 6.29
CA PRO A 16 13.56 10.65 6.70
C PRO A 16 14.26 11.80 5.94
N PHE A 17 13.68 12.27 4.82
CA PHE A 17 14.17 13.40 4.02
C PHE A 17 13.28 14.64 4.14
N GLY A 18 12.47 14.71 5.19
CA GLY A 18 11.46 15.75 5.38
C GLY A 18 10.04 15.28 5.04
N PRO A 19 9.07 16.22 5.01
CA PRO A 19 7.67 15.88 4.85
C PRO A 19 7.37 15.26 3.48
N ILE A 20 6.63 14.15 3.49
CA ILE A 20 6.12 13.48 2.30
C ILE A 20 4.70 13.98 2.06
N GLN A 21 4.49 14.58 0.89
CA GLN A 21 3.21 15.09 0.43
C GLN A 21 2.48 14.02 -0.39
N ILE A 22 1.21 13.80 -0.03
CA ILE A 22 0.33 12.85 -0.68
C ILE A 22 -0.92 13.60 -1.14
N ASN A 23 -0.98 13.89 -2.44
CA ASN A 23 -2.13 14.55 -3.04
C ASN A 23 -3.02 13.51 -3.69
N TYR A 24 -4.32 13.50 -3.45
CA TYR A 24 -5.23 12.47 -3.97
C TYR A 24 -6.62 13.03 -4.30
N ASP A 25 -7.34 12.33 -5.18
CA ASP A 25 -8.76 12.56 -5.47
C ASP A 25 -9.59 11.35 -5.03
N ARG A 26 -10.78 11.55 -4.44
CA ARG A 26 -11.59 10.44 -3.91
C ARG A 26 -12.49 9.77 -4.96
N TRP A 27 -12.67 10.36 -6.14
CA TRP A 27 -13.66 9.88 -7.14
C TRP A 27 -13.38 10.42 -8.56
N PRO A 28 -13.72 9.73 -9.68
CA PRO A 28 -14.23 8.36 -9.83
C PRO A 28 -13.12 7.31 -9.99
N SER A 29 -11.87 7.75 -10.12
CA SER A 29 -10.69 6.91 -10.14
C SER A 29 -9.72 7.57 -9.19
N VAL A 30 -9.51 6.98 -8.01
CA VAL A 30 -8.57 7.54 -7.04
C VAL A 30 -7.20 7.52 -7.69
N VAL A 31 -6.63 8.69 -7.90
CA VAL A 31 -5.22 8.84 -8.26
C VAL A 31 -4.58 9.57 -7.11
N ALA A 32 -3.43 9.08 -6.67
CA ALA A 32 -2.62 9.74 -5.67
C ALA A 32 -1.23 10.03 -6.20
N ARG A 33 -0.66 11.14 -5.77
CA ARG A 33 0.71 11.54 -6.05
C ARG A 33 1.47 11.66 -4.74
N VAL A 34 2.44 10.79 -4.55
CA VAL A 34 3.39 10.81 -3.43
C VAL A 34 4.65 11.53 -3.89
N HIS A 35 5.10 12.54 -3.15
CA HIS A 35 6.29 13.34 -3.48
C HIS A 35 6.81 14.08 -2.24
N GLY A 36 8.00 14.64 -2.32
CA GLY A 36 8.61 15.43 -1.25
C GLY A 36 9.94 16.00 -1.70
N VAL A 37 10.61 16.78 -0.85
CA VAL A 37 11.93 17.33 -1.18
C VAL A 37 12.92 16.18 -1.39
N GLY A 38 13.53 16.12 -2.57
CA GLY A 38 14.47 15.06 -2.96
C GLY A 38 13.84 13.69 -3.25
N ILE A 39 12.52 13.52 -3.06
CA ILE A 39 11.80 12.25 -3.26
C ILE A 39 11.13 12.29 -4.64
N PRO A 40 11.38 11.32 -5.54
CA PRO A 40 10.76 11.29 -6.85
C PRO A 40 9.23 11.14 -6.74
N ALA A 41 8.52 11.77 -7.67
CA ALA A 41 7.06 11.70 -7.67
C ALA A 41 6.58 10.32 -8.14
N VAL A 42 5.71 9.69 -7.34
CA VAL A 42 5.06 8.42 -7.67
C VAL A 42 3.56 8.64 -7.78
N THR A 43 2.99 8.30 -8.93
CA THR A 43 1.56 8.27 -9.15
C THR A 43 1.04 6.88 -8.84
N VAL A 44 -0.02 6.78 -8.05
CA VAL A 44 -0.60 5.53 -7.60
C VAL A 44 -2.09 5.54 -7.92
N VAL A 45 -2.57 4.45 -8.49
CA VAL A 45 -3.99 4.11 -8.48
C VAL A 45 -4.17 3.13 -7.32
N PRO A 46 -4.70 3.57 -6.17
CA PRO A 46 -4.77 2.74 -4.99
C PRO A 46 -5.92 1.76 -5.14
N ASP A 47 -5.58 0.49 -5.03
CA ASP A 47 -6.51 -0.60 -4.86
C ASP A 47 -5.74 -1.70 -4.13
N ARG A 48 -6.36 -2.26 -3.10
CA ARG A 48 -5.72 -3.25 -2.23
C ARG A 48 -5.28 -4.49 -3.01
N ASP A 49 -6.06 -4.82 -4.04
CA ASP A 49 -5.94 -6.04 -4.79
C ASP A 49 -5.38 -5.84 -6.21
N HIS A 50 -5.70 -4.72 -6.84
CA HIS A 50 -5.39 -4.39 -8.25
C HIS A 50 -4.69 -3.04 -8.44
N GLY A 51 -4.16 -2.44 -7.38
CA GLY A 51 -3.54 -1.13 -7.45
C GLY A 51 -2.34 -1.11 -8.40
N SER A 52 -2.08 0.04 -9.02
CA SER A 52 -0.95 0.23 -9.94
C SER A 52 -0.16 1.48 -9.57
N MET A 53 1.09 1.54 -9.99
CA MET A 53 1.99 2.64 -9.67
C MET A 53 2.81 3.03 -10.89
N ASN A 54 3.09 4.32 -11.02
CA ASN A 54 3.95 4.88 -12.05
C ASN A 54 4.95 5.84 -11.40
N VAL A 55 6.21 5.81 -11.84
CA VAL A 55 7.27 6.70 -11.39
C VAL A 55 7.74 7.49 -12.60
N ASN A 56 7.66 8.82 -12.56
CA ASN A 56 8.04 9.69 -13.68
C ASN A 56 7.43 9.26 -15.04
N GLY A 57 6.20 8.75 -15.04
CA GLY A 57 5.51 8.29 -16.26
C GLY A 57 5.82 6.86 -16.69
N HIS A 58 6.73 6.15 -16.00
CA HIS A 58 7.01 4.74 -16.24
C HIS A 58 6.20 3.85 -15.31
N HIS A 59 5.50 2.87 -15.87
CA HIS A 59 4.77 1.89 -15.10
C HIS A 59 5.71 1.00 -14.28
N VAL A 60 5.44 0.92 -12.98
CA VAL A 60 6.14 0.05 -12.05
C VAL A 60 5.38 -1.29 -12.03
N PRO A 61 5.97 -2.38 -12.54
CA PRO A 61 5.33 -3.69 -12.47
C PRO A 61 5.05 -4.04 -11.01
N THR A 62 3.78 -4.31 -10.71
CA THR A 62 3.37 -4.79 -9.39
C THR A 62 2.76 -6.16 -9.50
N ASN A 63 3.11 -7.06 -8.58
CA ASN A 63 2.55 -8.41 -8.55
C ASN A 63 2.16 -8.78 -7.13
N ARG A 64 1.14 -9.63 -7.03
CA ARG A 64 0.81 -10.36 -5.82
C ARG A 64 1.60 -11.66 -5.82
N ASN A 65 2.56 -11.79 -4.91
CA ASN A 65 3.27 -13.06 -4.77
C ASN A 65 2.32 -14.12 -4.17
N SER A 66 1.73 -14.92 -5.06
CA SER A 66 0.73 -15.96 -4.75
C SER A 66 1.38 -17.35 -4.91
N ARG A 67 2.54 -17.58 -4.29
CA ARG A 67 3.16 -18.90 -4.30
C ARG A 67 2.40 -19.84 -3.36
N GLY A 68 1.48 -20.62 -3.94
CA GLY A 68 1.03 -21.92 -3.46
C GLY A 68 -0.07 -21.93 -2.40
N GLY A 69 -1.20 -22.57 -2.73
CA GLY A 69 -2.19 -23.10 -1.79
C GLY A 69 -3.10 -22.08 -1.11
N TRP A 70 -4.38 -22.43 -0.97
CA TRP A 70 -5.32 -21.74 -0.10
C TRP A 70 -4.92 -22.00 1.36
N ASP A 71 -4.00 -21.19 1.91
CA ASP A 71 -3.68 -21.21 3.34
C ASP A 71 -4.55 -20.15 4.07
N PRO A 72 -5.58 -20.57 4.83
CA PRO A 72 -6.45 -19.65 5.56
C PRO A 72 -5.74 -18.95 6.73
N ARG A 73 -4.53 -19.36 7.11
CA ARG A 73 -3.82 -18.80 8.27
C ARG A 73 -2.77 -17.76 7.89
N ARG A 74 -2.11 -17.80 6.73
CA ARG A 74 -0.91 -16.97 6.52
C ARG A 74 -0.61 -16.59 5.05
N ARG A 75 -0.23 -15.31 4.87
CA ARG A 75 0.81 -14.80 3.94
C ARG A 75 0.57 -14.49 2.45
N SER A 76 -0.56 -14.78 1.80
CA SER A 76 -0.64 -14.58 0.33
C SER A 76 -1.01 -13.16 -0.18
N ARG A 77 -0.57 -12.07 0.48
CA ARG A 77 -0.77 -10.68 -0.02
C ARG A 77 0.51 -9.85 -0.06
N THR A 78 1.68 -10.50 -0.14
CA THR A 78 2.92 -9.77 -0.42
C THR A 78 2.79 -9.10 -1.78
N ARG A 79 2.94 -7.77 -1.81
CA ARG A 79 2.97 -6.99 -3.04
C ARG A 79 4.41 -6.70 -3.39
N THR A 80 4.77 -6.98 -4.63
CA THR A 80 6.09 -6.65 -5.15
C THR A 80 5.99 -5.45 -6.08
N ALA A 81 7.03 -4.62 -6.13
CA ALA A 81 7.18 -3.54 -7.10
C ALA A 81 8.62 -3.56 -7.64
N LEU A 82 8.79 -3.45 -8.95
CA LEU A 82 10.11 -3.50 -9.61
C LEU A 82 10.47 -2.13 -10.19
N LEU A 83 11.62 -1.58 -9.80
CA LEU A 83 12.14 -0.31 -10.33
C LEU A 83 13.63 -0.44 -10.63
N GLY A 84 13.98 -0.50 -11.92
CA GLY A 84 15.35 -0.86 -12.34
C GLY A 84 15.75 -2.20 -11.73
N ASP A 85 16.92 -2.24 -11.09
CA ASP A 85 17.46 -3.44 -10.44
C ASP A 85 16.94 -3.65 -9.00
N ARG A 86 15.99 -2.81 -8.55
CA ARG A 86 15.45 -2.86 -7.20
C ARG A 86 14.10 -3.56 -7.18
N SER A 87 14.02 -4.58 -6.34
CA SER A 87 12.77 -5.22 -5.93
C SER A 87 12.30 -4.66 -4.61
N TYR A 88 11.05 -4.23 -4.55
CA TYR A 88 10.40 -3.79 -3.32
C TYR A 88 9.31 -4.78 -2.96
N GLU A 89 9.19 -5.13 -1.68
CA GLU A 89 8.16 -6.02 -1.17
C GLU A 89 7.43 -5.36 -0.01
N LEU A 90 6.10 -5.27 -0.11
CA LEU A 90 5.22 -4.97 1.01
C LEU A 90 4.64 -6.29 1.51
N ARG A 91 5.20 -6.80 2.61
CA ARG A 91 4.85 -8.09 3.20
C ARG A 91 3.96 -7.90 4.42
N PRO A 92 2.68 -8.28 4.37
CA PRO A 92 1.82 -8.26 5.54
C PRO A 92 2.34 -9.20 6.64
N THR A 93 2.48 -8.67 7.85
CA THR A 93 2.90 -9.43 9.04
C THR A 93 1.75 -9.63 10.03
N ALA A 94 0.76 -8.73 10.03
CA ALA A 94 -0.47 -8.86 10.82
C ALA A 94 -1.63 -8.09 10.18
N LEU A 95 -2.82 -8.17 10.78
CA LEU A 95 -4.07 -7.53 10.35
C LEU A 95 -3.95 -6.02 10.04
N ARG A 96 -2.94 -5.33 10.58
CA ARG A 96 -2.71 -3.89 10.37
C ARG A 96 -1.21 -3.58 10.27
N ARG A 97 -0.39 -4.59 10.01
CA ARG A 97 1.07 -4.43 9.98
C ARG A 97 1.64 -5.06 8.72
N ALA A 98 2.60 -4.36 8.14
CA ALA A 98 3.41 -4.86 7.05
C ALA A 98 4.87 -4.44 7.20
N GLU A 99 5.75 -5.22 6.60
CA GLU A 99 7.15 -4.88 6.40
C GLU A 99 7.33 -4.42 4.96
N LEU A 100 8.06 -3.31 4.78
CA LEU A 100 8.58 -2.89 3.50
C LEU A 100 10.03 -3.37 3.39
N ARG A 101 10.33 -4.10 2.32
CA ARG A 101 11.66 -4.65 2.07
C ARG A 101 12.15 -4.21 0.70
N ARG A 102 13.44 -3.96 0.56
CA ARG A 102 14.15 -3.71 -0.70
C ARG A 102 15.18 -4.80 -0.90
N ASN A 103 15.10 -5.56 -1.99
CA ASN A 103 15.99 -6.69 -2.26
C ASN A 103 16.11 -7.65 -1.06
N GLY A 104 14.98 -7.92 -0.40
CA GLY A 104 14.91 -8.76 0.81
C GLY A 104 15.32 -8.08 2.13
N VAL A 105 15.95 -6.91 2.10
CA VAL A 105 16.37 -6.14 3.28
C VAL A 105 15.21 -5.27 3.79
N LEU A 106 14.93 -5.32 5.09
CA LEU A 106 13.90 -4.48 5.71
C LEU A 106 14.29 -3.00 5.66
N ILE A 107 13.41 -2.16 5.10
CA ILE A 107 13.62 -0.72 4.96
C ILE A 107 12.59 0.12 5.72
N ALA A 108 11.43 -0.45 6.06
CA ALA A 108 10.45 0.21 6.91
C ALA A 108 9.41 -0.77 7.47
N HIS A 109 8.74 -0.33 8.54
CA HIS A 109 7.51 -0.93 9.04
C HIS A 109 6.32 -0.04 8.71
N ALA A 110 5.22 -0.65 8.28
CA ALA A 110 3.97 0.05 8.04
C ALA A 110 2.90 -0.42 9.04
N ARG A 111 2.14 0.52 9.60
CA ARG A 111 1.04 0.26 10.53
C ARG A 111 -0.23 0.99 10.09
N GLY A 112 -1.25 0.22 9.73
CA GLY A 112 -2.57 0.72 9.35
C GLY A 112 -3.53 0.86 10.53
N THR A 113 -4.73 1.36 10.24
CA THR A 113 -5.85 1.44 11.18
C THR A 113 -6.93 0.41 10.81
N LEU A 114 -7.88 0.15 11.71
CA LEU A 114 -9.04 -0.69 11.37
C LEU A 114 -9.96 0.00 10.36
N ARG A 115 -10.02 1.34 10.36
CA ARG A 115 -10.82 2.13 9.43
C ARG A 115 -10.40 1.94 7.96
N SER A 116 -9.15 1.57 7.70
CA SER A 116 -8.67 1.18 6.36
C SER A 116 -9.40 -0.01 5.73
N TYR A 117 -10.27 -0.70 6.47
CA TYR A 117 -11.00 -1.89 6.05
C TYR A 117 -12.52 -1.68 5.98
N SER A 118 -13.01 -0.47 6.29
CA SER A 118 -14.44 -0.19 6.28
C SER A 118 -15.00 -0.16 4.85
N PRO A 119 -16.24 -0.64 4.63
CA PRO A 119 -16.94 -0.44 3.36
C PRO A 119 -16.95 1.06 2.98
N GLY A 120 -16.58 1.39 1.75
CA GLY A 120 -16.54 2.78 1.26
C GLY A 120 -15.17 3.48 1.37
N ARG A 121 -14.12 2.84 1.92
CA ARG A 121 -12.74 3.36 1.84
C ARG A 121 -12.10 2.96 0.51
N SER A 122 -11.95 3.93 -0.39
CA SER A 122 -11.32 3.76 -1.70
C SER A 122 -9.78 3.76 -1.65
N ILE A 123 -9.17 4.14 -0.51
CA ILE A 123 -7.71 4.20 -0.35
C ILE A 123 -7.25 3.32 0.83
N PRO A 124 -6.60 2.17 0.57
CA PRO A 124 -6.26 1.20 1.60
C PRO A 124 -5.28 1.75 2.66
N GLY A 125 -4.24 2.44 2.21
CA GLY A 125 -3.14 2.91 3.07
C GLY A 125 -3.25 4.34 3.54
N LEU A 126 -4.36 5.03 3.29
CA LEU A 126 -4.46 6.47 3.55
C LEU A 126 -4.11 6.82 4.99
N ASP A 127 -4.51 6.02 5.99
CA ASP A 127 -4.20 6.25 7.41
C ASP A 127 -2.99 5.48 7.93
N ALA A 128 -2.23 4.82 7.06
CA ALA A 128 -1.08 4.05 7.49
C ALA A 128 0.09 4.96 7.89
N ARG A 129 0.71 4.64 9.01
CA ARG A 129 1.98 5.24 9.43
C ARG A 129 3.13 4.36 8.97
N VAL A 130 4.20 4.98 8.47
CA VAL A 130 5.43 4.29 8.08
C VAL A 130 6.56 4.71 9.00
N THR A 131 7.34 3.74 9.47
CA THR A 131 8.53 3.95 10.29
C THR A 131 9.73 3.41 9.52
N TRP A 132 10.64 4.31 9.12
CA TRP A 132 11.74 4.02 8.22
C TRP A 132 12.97 3.51 8.97
N SER A 133 13.68 2.57 8.35
CA SER A 133 15.00 2.10 8.80
C SER A 133 16.10 3.10 8.39
N GLN A 134 17.26 3.01 9.01
CA GLN A 134 18.44 3.76 8.59
C GLN A 134 18.97 3.26 7.23
N GLY A 135 19.62 4.13 6.46
CA GLY A 135 20.23 3.77 5.18
C GLY A 135 19.26 3.62 3.99
N VAL A 136 18.03 4.10 4.14
CA VAL A 136 17.10 4.27 3.01
C VAL A 136 17.51 5.48 2.17
N ASP A 137 17.20 5.45 0.88
CA ASP A 137 17.35 6.60 -0.01
C ASP A 137 15.98 7.19 -0.43
N PRO A 138 15.94 8.37 -1.09
CA PRO A 138 14.67 9.00 -1.43
C PRO A 138 13.77 8.17 -2.36
N THR A 139 14.35 7.32 -3.20
CA THR A 139 13.58 6.42 -4.08
C THR A 139 12.89 5.34 -3.25
N ASP A 140 13.57 4.79 -2.25
CA ASP A 140 12.96 3.82 -1.34
C ASP A 140 11.78 4.41 -0.57
N VAL A 141 11.91 5.67 -0.16
CA VAL A 141 10.82 6.40 0.52
C VAL A 141 9.65 6.60 -0.43
N ALA A 142 9.92 7.02 -1.67
CA ALA A 142 8.91 7.23 -2.70
C ALA A 142 8.10 5.96 -2.96
N ILE A 143 8.80 4.85 -3.28
CA ILE A 143 8.18 3.57 -3.62
C ILE A 143 7.52 2.94 -2.40
N GLY A 144 8.19 2.92 -1.25
CA GLY A 144 7.67 2.34 -0.03
C GLY A 144 6.39 3.04 0.44
N GLN A 145 6.37 4.37 0.43
CA GLN A 145 5.19 5.14 0.79
C GLN A 145 4.06 4.92 -0.23
N ALA A 146 4.36 4.90 -1.52
CA ALA A 146 3.41 4.61 -2.58
C ALA A 146 2.78 3.21 -2.45
N MET A 147 3.59 2.19 -2.17
CA MET A 147 3.10 0.82 -1.94
C MET A 147 2.19 0.75 -0.72
N VAL A 148 2.59 1.38 0.39
CA VAL A 148 1.76 1.40 1.60
C VAL A 148 0.45 2.12 1.34
N PHE A 149 0.48 3.28 0.70
CA PHE A 149 -0.71 4.06 0.37
C PHE A 149 -1.65 3.30 -0.58
N GLY A 150 -1.08 2.70 -1.63
CA GLY A 150 -1.80 1.99 -2.68
C GLY A 150 -2.43 0.68 -2.22
N PHE A 151 -1.65 -0.16 -1.53
CA PHE A 151 -2.05 -1.53 -1.19
C PHE A 151 -2.47 -1.70 0.27
N GLY A 152 -2.09 -0.77 1.15
CA GLY A 152 -2.39 -0.80 2.57
C GLY A 152 -1.42 -1.66 3.38
N ALA A 153 -1.32 -1.35 4.67
CA ALA A 153 -0.33 -1.94 5.57
C ALA A 153 -0.78 -3.28 6.21
N GLY A 154 -1.56 -4.12 5.54
CA GLY A 154 -2.01 -5.37 6.18
C GLY A 154 -2.89 -6.28 5.32
N ALA A 155 -3.06 -7.52 5.80
CA ALA A 155 -3.88 -8.54 5.17
C ALA A 155 -5.20 -8.71 5.96
N PRO A 156 -6.37 -8.36 5.38
CA PRO A 156 -7.66 -8.50 6.05
C PRO A 156 -8.11 -9.95 6.28
N GLY A 157 -7.46 -10.93 5.63
CA GLY A 157 -7.90 -12.32 5.63
C GLY A 157 -8.02 -12.97 7.01
N ALA A 158 -7.30 -12.47 8.02
CA ALA A 158 -7.37 -13.03 9.37
C ALA A 158 -8.68 -12.67 10.13
N LEU A 159 -9.42 -11.62 9.74
CA LEU A 159 -10.69 -11.26 10.40
C LEU A 159 -11.92 -11.49 9.54
N LEU A 160 -11.83 -11.35 8.21
CA LEU A 160 -12.95 -11.69 7.34
C LEU A 160 -13.30 -13.18 7.45
N GLY A 161 -12.31 -14.06 7.58
CA GLY A 161 -12.55 -15.48 7.84
C GLY A 161 -13.19 -15.76 9.20
N ILE A 162 -12.97 -14.94 10.22
CA ILE A 162 -13.58 -15.12 11.55
C ILE A 162 -15.01 -14.56 11.57
N LEU A 163 -15.25 -13.41 10.94
CA LEU A 163 -16.59 -12.80 10.86
C LEU A 163 -17.53 -13.57 9.91
N LEU A 164 -17.03 -14.02 8.75
CA LEU A 164 -17.83 -14.86 7.83
C LEU A 164 -18.09 -16.25 8.42
N PHE A 165 -17.11 -16.85 9.12
CA PHE A 165 -17.34 -18.13 9.81
C PHE A 165 -18.42 -18.02 10.89
N TRP A 166 -18.54 -16.89 11.59
CA TRP A 166 -19.62 -16.70 12.57
C TRP A 166 -20.98 -16.40 11.93
N VAL A 167 -21.01 -15.68 10.80
CA VAL A 167 -22.25 -15.37 10.06
C VAL A 167 -22.80 -16.62 9.35
N ASP A 168 -21.96 -17.46 8.76
CA ASP A 168 -22.40 -18.70 8.11
C ASP A 168 -22.83 -19.78 9.12
N ASN A 169 -22.31 -19.75 10.35
CA ASN A 169 -22.63 -20.74 11.39
C ASN A 169 -23.75 -20.28 12.35
N SER A 170 -24.41 -19.15 12.05
CA SER A 170 -25.57 -18.63 12.80
C SER A 170 -26.86 -18.57 11.96
N GLY A 171 -26.89 -19.24 10.80
CA GLY A 171 -28.13 -19.51 10.08
C GLY A 171 -29.06 -20.42 10.91
N PRO A 172 -30.37 -20.13 10.99
CA PRO A 172 -31.28 -20.87 11.85
C PRO A 172 -31.49 -22.30 11.34
N ASN A 173 -31.54 -23.25 12.27
CA ASN A 173 -32.16 -24.57 12.06
C ASN A 173 -33.62 -24.43 11.65
#